data_AF-A0A7J7NQR8-F1
#
_entry.id   AF-A0A7J7NQR8-F1
#
_cell.length_a   1.000
_cell.length_b   1.000
_cell.length_c   1.000
_cell.angle_alpha   90.00
_cell.angle_beta   90.00
_cell.angle_gamma   90.00
#
_symmetry.space_group_name_H-M   'P 1'
#
loop_
_entity.id
_entity.type
_entity.pdbx_description
1 polymer ?
#
loop_
_entity_poly.entity_id
_entity_poly.type
_entity_poly.pdbx_seq_one_letter_code
_entity_poly.pdbx_strand_id
1 'polypeptide(L)'
;MERTYEKAEECLKINYYGAKKVTEALLPLLQLSNSARIANVSSVYGLLSLTRFESRSQWIYKDLGKEISQVLYMGVLTPEDGAKGPVMLALLPDDVPSGFYFNQMEISSFHLRCSFSYVK
;
A
#
# COMPACT_ATOMS: atom_id res chain seq x y z
N MET A 1 9.63 -21.07 -13.06
CA MET A 1 9.12 -19.79 -13.60
C MET A 1 7.60 -19.75 -13.64
N GLU A 2 6.92 -20.86 -13.96
CA GLU A 2 5.45 -20.91 -14.00
C GLU A 2 4.79 -20.52 -12.66
N ARG A 3 5.22 -21.13 -11.55
CA ARG A 3 4.73 -20.79 -10.19
C ARG A 3 4.97 -19.35 -9.75
N THR A 4 5.97 -18.66 -10.29
CA THR A 4 6.25 -17.26 -9.93
C THR A 4 5.35 -16.30 -10.70
N TYR A 5 4.99 -16.65 -11.94
CA TYR A 5 4.03 -15.89 -12.73
C TYR A 5 2.61 -16.00 -12.14
N GLU A 6 2.18 -17.20 -11.77
CA GLU A 6 0.87 -17.43 -11.14
C GLU A 6 0.69 -16.59 -9.86
N LYS A 7 1.72 -16.55 -9.00
CA LYS A 7 1.70 -15.72 -7.77
C LYS A 7 1.68 -14.23 -8.07
N ALA A 8 2.38 -13.78 -9.11
CA ALA A 8 2.35 -12.38 -9.52
C ALA A 8 0.97 -11.99 -10.06
N GLU A 9 0.34 -12.86 -10.86
CA GLU A 9 -1.01 -12.67 -11.38
C GLU A 9 -2.04 -12.64 -10.24
N GLU A 10 -1.95 -13.57 -9.29
CA GLU A 10 -2.79 -13.59 -8.10
C GLU A 10 -2.64 -12.32 -7.26
N CYS A 11 -1.38 -11.87 -7.03
CA CYS A 11 -1.08 -10.63 -6.33
C CYS A 11 -1.76 -9.42 -7.00
N LEU A 12 -1.67 -9.30 -8.32
CA LEU A 12 -2.33 -8.22 -9.07
C LEU A 12 -3.86 -8.31 -9.01
N LYS A 13 -4.41 -9.53 -9.14
CA LYS A 13 -5.85 -9.79 -9.04
C LYS A 13 -6.41 -9.33 -7.70
N ILE A 14 -5.71 -9.59 -6.60
CA ILE A 14 -6.17 -9.25 -5.25
C ILE A 14 -5.91 -7.77 -4.94
N ASN A 15 -4.65 -7.32 -5.04
CA ASN A 15 -4.23 -6.03 -4.49
C ASN A 15 -4.68 -4.83 -5.33
N TYR A 16 -4.76 -4.99 -6.65
CA TYR A 16 -5.16 -3.90 -7.54
C TYR A 16 -6.60 -4.08 -8.02
N TYR A 17 -6.88 -5.15 -8.77
CA TYR A 17 -8.20 -5.34 -9.36
C TYR A 17 -9.28 -5.63 -8.31
N GLY A 18 -8.94 -6.36 -7.24
CA GLY A 18 -9.84 -6.62 -6.12
C GLY A 18 -10.23 -5.34 -5.39
N ALA A 19 -9.23 -4.54 -4.98
CA ALA A 19 -9.46 -3.25 -4.33
C ALA A 19 -10.30 -2.29 -5.22
N LYS A 20 -9.99 -2.23 -6.52
CA LYS A 20 -10.78 -1.47 -7.50
C LYS A 20 -12.24 -1.91 -7.53
N LYS A 21 -12.50 -3.22 -7.66
CA LYS A 21 -13.87 -3.77 -7.72
C LYS A 21 -14.67 -3.48 -6.46
N VAL A 22 -14.05 -3.61 -5.29
CA VAL A 22 -14.71 -3.29 -4.00
C VAL A 22 -15.07 -1.80 -3.97
N THR A 23 -14.14 -0.93 -4.36
CA THR A 23 -14.38 0.51 -4.42
C THR A 23 -15.52 0.87 -5.37
N GLU A 24 -15.52 0.32 -6.59
CA GLU A 24 -16.57 0.56 -7.59
C GLU A 24 -17.94 0.05 -7.12
N ALA A 25 -17.98 -1.12 -6.47
CA ALA A 25 -19.21 -1.69 -5.95
C ALA A 25 -19.81 -0.88 -4.78
N LEU A 26 -18.96 -0.28 -3.94
CA LEU A 26 -19.38 0.52 -2.80
C LEU A 26 -19.56 2.01 -3.13
N LEU A 27 -19.10 2.47 -4.29
CA LEU A 27 -19.17 3.87 -4.72
C LEU A 27 -20.57 4.48 -4.60
N PRO A 28 -21.67 3.81 -5.04
CA PRO A 28 -23.00 4.37 -4.90
C PRO A 28 -23.41 4.63 -3.43
N LEU A 29 -22.96 3.77 -2.51
CA LEU A 29 -23.23 3.94 -1.08
C LEU A 29 -22.36 5.05 -0.47
N LEU A 30 -21.10 5.13 -0.88
CA LEU A 30 -20.19 6.18 -0.45
C LEU A 30 -20.71 7.58 -0.85
N GLN A 31 -21.30 7.70 -2.04
CA GLN A 31 -21.93 8.95 -2.52
C GLN A 31 -23.13 9.41 -1.67
N LEU A 32 -23.72 8.54 -0.85
CA LEU A 32 -24.80 8.90 0.08
C LEU A 32 -24.28 9.46 1.41
N SER A 33 -22.98 9.30 1.69
CA SER A 33 -22.36 9.83 2.91
C SER A 33 -21.95 11.28 2.72
N ASN A 34 -22.24 12.13 3.71
CA ASN A 34 -21.75 13.51 3.76
C ASN A 34 -20.25 13.60 4.05
N SER A 35 -19.62 12.49 4.44
CA SER A 35 -18.21 12.41 4.82
C SER A 35 -17.63 11.04 4.43
N ALA A 36 -17.69 10.71 3.15
CA ALA A 36 -17.11 9.46 2.63
C ALA A 36 -15.58 9.45 2.78
N ARG A 37 -15.02 8.26 3.00
CA ARG A 37 -13.58 8.04 3.23
C ARG A 37 -13.16 6.72 2.60
N ILE A 38 -12.17 6.75 1.72
CA ILE A 38 -11.49 5.58 1.18
C ILE A 38 -10.01 5.67 1.55
N ALA A 39 -9.53 4.71 2.33
CA ALA A 39 -8.11 4.55 2.65
C ALA A 39 -7.60 3.22 2.08
N ASN A 40 -6.73 3.29 1.07
CA ASN A 40 -6.06 2.10 0.53
C ASN A 40 -4.75 1.87 1.27
N VAL A 41 -4.59 0.65 1.77
CA VAL A 41 -3.33 0.17 2.36
C VAL A 41 -2.38 -0.25 1.24
N SER A 42 -1.17 0.29 1.28
CA SER A 42 -0.11 0.10 0.29
C SER A 42 1.21 -0.27 0.98
N SER A 43 2.30 -0.32 0.23
CA SER A 43 3.62 -0.70 0.72
C SER A 43 4.72 0.06 0.02
N VAL A 44 5.84 0.26 0.71
CA VAL A 44 7.05 0.87 0.13
C VAL A 44 7.54 0.12 -1.11
N TYR A 45 7.20 -1.16 -1.26
CA TYR A 45 7.50 -1.94 -2.46
C TYR A 45 6.66 -1.53 -3.69
N GLY A 46 5.59 -0.75 -3.51
CA GLY A 46 4.77 -0.17 -4.58
C GLY A 46 5.33 1.12 -5.19
N LEU A 47 6.50 1.59 -4.74
CA LEU A 47 7.13 2.81 -5.25
C LEU A 47 7.61 2.66 -6.70
N LEU A 48 7.36 3.67 -7.52
CA LEU A 48 7.84 3.73 -8.92
C LEU A 48 9.38 3.75 -9.03
N SER A 49 10.07 4.17 -7.97
CA SER A 49 11.52 4.08 -7.90
C SER A 49 11.98 2.62 -7.87
N LEU A 50 11.35 1.76 -7.06
CA LEU A 50 11.70 0.35 -6.93
C LEU A 50 11.31 -0.48 -8.16
N THR A 51 10.24 -0.12 -8.87
CA THR A 51 9.83 -0.83 -10.09
C THR A 51 10.80 -0.62 -11.26
N ARG A 52 11.59 0.46 -11.28
CA ARG A 52 12.59 0.72 -12.32
C ARG A 52 13.91 -0.05 -12.15
N PHE A 53 14.16 -0.66 -10.99
CA PHE A 53 15.45 -1.30 -10.68
C PHE A 53 15.52 -2.82 -10.96
N GLU A 54 14.47 -3.46 -11.51
CA GLU A 54 14.42 -4.92 -11.70
C GLU A 54 15.63 -5.53 -12.43
N SER A 55 16.34 -4.78 -13.27
CA SER A 55 17.53 -5.27 -13.99
C SER A 55 18.87 -5.12 -13.24
N ARG A 56 18.92 -4.42 -12.09
CA ARG A 56 20.19 -4.12 -11.39
C ARG A 56 20.23 -4.53 -9.91
N SER A 57 19.17 -5.12 -9.37
CA SER A 57 19.04 -5.42 -7.93
C SER A 57 19.49 -6.83 -7.52
N GLN A 58 19.81 -7.73 -8.44
CA GLN A 58 20.13 -9.13 -8.10
C GLN A 58 21.29 -9.25 -7.09
N TRP A 59 22.27 -8.34 -7.11
CA TRP A 59 23.41 -8.35 -6.19
C TRP A 59 23.06 -7.81 -4.79
N ILE A 60 22.22 -6.77 -4.69
CA ILE A 60 21.71 -6.25 -3.41
C ILE A 60 20.90 -7.35 -2.71
N TYR A 61 20.09 -8.11 -3.45
CA TYR A 61 19.35 -9.24 -2.90
C TYR A 61 20.22 -10.46 -2.53
N LYS A 62 21.39 -10.62 -3.15
CA LYS A 62 22.27 -11.78 -2.91
C LYS A 62 23.13 -11.60 -1.65
N ASP A 63 23.59 -10.38 -1.37
CA ASP A 63 24.39 -10.07 -0.18
C ASP A 63 23.53 -9.81 1.06
N LEU A 64 22.32 -9.24 0.92
CA LEU A 64 21.38 -9.04 2.04
C LEU A 64 20.43 -10.23 2.29
N GLY A 65 20.42 -11.24 1.41
CA GLY A 65 19.36 -12.25 1.33
C GLY A 65 19.35 -13.37 2.37
N LYS A 66 20.36 -13.50 3.24
CA LYS A 66 20.40 -14.58 4.25
C LYS A 66 19.94 -14.18 5.65
N GLU A 67 20.06 -12.90 6.05
CA GLU A 67 19.64 -12.44 7.38
C GLU A 67 18.33 -11.63 7.36
N ILE A 68 17.92 -11.07 6.22
CA ILE A 68 16.74 -10.15 6.16
C ILE A 68 15.43 -10.88 5.90
N SER A 69 15.48 -12.10 5.36
CA SER A 69 14.30 -12.93 5.09
C SER A 69 13.44 -13.12 6.35
N GLN A 70 14.05 -13.40 7.50
CA GLN A 70 13.31 -13.67 8.73
C GLN A 70 12.67 -12.42 9.36
N VAL A 71 13.32 -11.26 9.22
CA VAL A 71 12.80 -9.97 9.72
C VAL A 71 11.65 -9.45 8.84
N LEU A 72 11.72 -9.67 7.52
CA LEU A 72 10.64 -9.29 6.59
C LEU A 72 9.35 -10.08 6.82
N TYR A 73 9.43 -11.35 7.24
CA TYR A 73 8.25 -12.15 7.60
C TYR A 73 7.71 -11.86 9.00
N MET A 74 8.53 -11.30 9.91
CA MET A 74 8.11 -11.00 11.28
C MET A 74 7.41 -9.65 11.45
N GLY A 75 7.51 -8.74 10.47
CA GLY A 75 6.99 -7.37 10.57
C GLY A 75 7.81 -6.52 11.54
N VAL A 76 8.06 -5.26 11.18
CA VAL A 76 8.80 -4.30 12.04
C VAL A 76 7.87 -3.63 13.06
N LEU A 77 6.57 -3.59 12.77
CA LEU A 77 5.54 -2.97 13.60
C LEU A 77 4.58 -4.04 14.13
N THR A 78 4.02 -3.78 15.31
CA THR A 78 2.86 -4.54 15.78
C THR A 78 1.64 -4.25 14.89
N PRO A 79 0.63 -5.14 14.86
CA PRO A 79 -0.63 -4.84 14.18
C PRO A 79 -1.28 -3.53 14.64
N GLU A 80 -1.22 -3.24 15.94
CA GLU A 80 -1.76 -2.01 16.53
C GLU A 80 -1.03 -0.77 15.99
N ASP A 81 0.30 -0.81 15.93
CA ASP A 81 1.09 0.29 15.38
C ASP A 81 0.91 0.45 13.87
N GLY A 82 0.81 -0.66 13.14
CA GLY A 82 0.53 -0.67 11.70
C GLY A 82 -0.85 -0.11 11.35
N ALA A 83 -1.84 -0.29 12.24
CA ALA A 83 -3.20 0.18 12.03
C ALA A 83 -3.40 1.70 12.27
N LYS A 84 -2.47 2.37 12.94
CA LYS A 84 -2.58 3.82 13.26
C LYS A 84 -2.78 4.68 12.01
N GLY A 85 -2.03 4.42 10.94
CA GLY A 85 -2.15 5.14 9.67
C GLY A 85 -3.54 5.01 9.04
N PRO A 86 -4.02 3.78 8.75
CA PRO A 86 -5.37 3.55 8.22
C PRO A 86 -6.48 4.15 9.07
N VAL A 87 -6.39 4.01 10.40
CA VAL A 87 -7.38 4.56 11.34
C VAL A 87 -7.39 6.09 11.27
N MET A 88 -6.22 6.74 11.26
CA MET A 88 -6.12 8.18 11.08
C MET A 88 -6.79 8.63 9.78
N LEU A 89 -6.52 7.96 8.64
CA LEU A 89 -7.09 8.32 7.34
C LEU A 89 -8.61 8.17 7.31
N ALA A 90 -9.14 7.12 7.95
CA ALA A 90 -10.58 6.90 8.07
C ALA A 90 -11.28 7.96 8.93
N LEU A 91 -10.56 8.62 9.85
CA LEU A 91 -11.08 9.60 10.80
C LEU A 91 -10.68 11.05 10.49
N LEU A 92 -10.06 11.31 9.32
CA LEU A 92 -9.66 12.67 8.94
C LEU A 92 -10.88 13.62 8.91
N PRO A 93 -10.75 14.87 9.38
CA PRO A 93 -11.82 15.86 9.28
C PRO A 93 -12.12 16.25 7.82
N ASP A 94 -13.27 16.88 7.58
CA ASP A 94 -13.78 17.19 6.24
C ASP A 94 -12.99 18.25 5.47
N ASP A 95 -12.26 19.11 6.16
CA ASP A 95 -11.41 20.15 5.58
C ASP A 95 -10.08 19.64 5.00
N VAL A 96 -9.68 18.39 5.33
CA VAL A 96 -8.41 17.82 4.87
C VAL A 96 -8.46 17.46 3.37
N PRO A 97 -7.47 17.85 2.55
CA PRO A 97 -7.51 17.56 1.12
C PRO A 97 -7.27 16.08 0.81
N SER A 98 -7.82 15.63 -0.32
CA SER A 98 -7.82 14.24 -0.81
C SER A 98 -6.65 13.98 -1.79
N GLY A 99 -6.31 12.72 -2.06
CA GLY A 99 -5.35 12.32 -3.09
C GLY A 99 -3.88 12.26 -2.65
N PHE A 100 -3.62 12.20 -1.34
CA PHE A 100 -2.26 12.12 -0.79
C PHE A 100 -1.82 10.69 -0.51
N TYR A 101 -0.50 10.53 -0.48
CA TYR A 101 0.16 9.33 -0.01
C TYR A 101 0.71 9.57 1.39
N PHE A 102 0.73 8.51 2.20
CA PHE A 102 1.21 8.57 3.58
C PHE A 102 2.23 7.47 3.85
N ASN A 103 3.23 7.79 4.65
CA ASN A 103 4.11 6.81 5.28
C ASN A 103 3.82 6.85 6.78
N GLN A 104 3.25 5.77 7.31
CA GLN A 104 2.65 5.77 8.65
C GLN A 104 1.59 6.88 8.77
N MET A 105 1.82 7.89 9.63
CA MET A 105 0.89 9.00 9.88
C MET A 105 1.33 10.32 9.22
N GLU A 106 2.37 10.30 8.38
CA GLU A 106 2.93 11.49 7.75
C GLU A 106 2.68 11.51 6.25
N ILE A 107 2.33 12.69 5.71
CA ILE A 107 2.20 12.90 4.26
C ILE A 107 3.54 12.64 3.61
N SER A 108 3.52 11.90 2.51
CA SER A 108 4.70 11.53 1.74
C SER A 108 4.46 11.69 0.25
N SER A 109 5.53 11.70 -0.52
CA SER A 109 5.45 11.63 -1.98
C SER A 109 5.42 10.18 -2.44
N PHE A 110 4.73 9.94 -3.55
CA PHE A 110 4.70 8.63 -4.23
C PHE A 110 6.09 8.12 -4.66
N HIS A 111 7.11 8.99 -4.64
CA HIS A 111 8.45 8.67 -5.12
C HIS A 111 9.39 8.19 -4.00
N LEU A 112 9.10 8.54 -2.73
CA LEU A 112 10.02 8.36 -1.61
C LEU A 112 9.63 7.19 -0.70
N ARG A 113 8.40 7.18 -0.16
CA ARG A 113 7.83 6.11 0.68
C ARG A 113 6.30 6.17 0.65
N CYS A 114 5.63 5.09 0.28
CA CYS A 114 4.16 5.01 0.28
C CYS A 114 3.72 3.79 1.09
N SER A 115 2.93 4.01 2.13
CA SER A 115 2.27 2.95 2.90
C SER A 115 0.75 3.03 2.75
N PHE A 116 0.20 4.18 2.39
CA PHE A 116 -1.24 4.37 2.22
C PHE A 116 -1.54 5.40 1.13
N SER A 117 -2.71 5.29 0.50
CA SER A 117 -3.29 6.36 -0.32
C SER A 117 -4.72 6.66 0.12
N TYR A 118 -5.11 7.93 0.07
CA TYR A 118 -6.38 8.40 0.61
C TYR A 118 -7.20 9.15 -0.43
N VAL A 119 -8.49 8.79 -0.54
CA VAL A 119 -9.47 9.48 -1.39
C VAL A 119 -10.77 9.73 -0.61
N LYS A 120 -11.25 10.98 -0.61
CA LYS A 120 -12.61 11.35 -0.19
C LYS A 120 -13.60 11.15 -1.33
#